data_AF-A0A7X9PL74-F1
#
_entry.id   AF-A0A7X9PL74-F1
#
_cell.length_a   1.000
_cell.length_b   1.000
_cell.length_c   1.000
_cell.angle_alpha   90.00
_cell.angle_beta   90.00
_cell.angle_gamma   90.00
#
_symmetry.space_group_name_H-M   'P 1'
#
loop_
_entity.id
_entity.type
_entity.pdbx_description
1 polymer ?
#
loop_
_entity_poly.entity_id
_entity_poly.type
_entity_poly.pdbx_seq_one_letter_code
_entity_poly.pdbx_strand_id
1 'polypeptide(L)'
;MRKWLVFWMIAICNISLAQNNFYFKRIYTEADEFPTCMQDFENSQLFLSAYYNIGYRVPTILKFKNNCLVDSLQVADYNGTIFCLNAKDSSTFTAWGFTFDNILNKYNLAYWLIDTSLNVLENKNYLTKFNEQNNLVCNHLNDGNYLISLTGIGSQWLGILYLICDPNGDLTDSIYFDYPNLDYGYGILKYSNFNIAPLASNYLGLNYGTSACFVKFDSLLNVIRVDTIPPRQSGISLMMNIKKKNEKEFYLCGKSVDIIGGSACHRVTVSIFDTSYQVLKTVHFGNLISDTLNYPASYTSFNYKNLQNLYLTYTYNFPADFPWSQQKTWVAVCNLDSNLNIRWRKFVGGDLSYNSNALLTSSDGGCYVTGTFYDSTLNIQQRDIFILRFDSLGNTISDVPDNAYLFDTALIYPNPGSSELNVLIPENIKTTTFELYNSVGVLCKEEQFDSDRLNLNTNELKSGLYFYRLRQGNNIVSQGKWVKE
;
A
#
# COMPACT_ATOMS: atom_id res chain seq x y z
N MET A 1 -0.29 10.57 48.55
CA MET A 1 -1.39 9.59 48.57
C MET A 1 -2.60 10.20 47.85
N ARG A 2 -2.72 9.98 46.54
CA ARG A 2 -3.92 10.23 45.73
C ARG A 2 -3.74 9.44 44.43
N LYS A 3 -4.35 8.25 44.40
CA LYS A 3 -4.39 7.36 43.23
C LYS A 3 -5.41 7.96 42.25
N TRP A 4 -4.98 8.27 41.04
CA TRP A 4 -5.91 8.51 39.93
C TRP A 4 -6.24 7.15 39.31
N LEU A 5 -7.47 6.69 39.55
CA LEU A 5 -8.09 5.60 38.81
C LEU A 5 -8.46 6.16 37.43
N VAL A 6 -7.81 5.67 36.38
CA VAL A 6 -8.28 5.86 35.00
C VAL A 6 -9.29 4.74 34.74
N PHE A 7 -10.57 5.09 34.71
CA PHE A 7 -11.64 4.24 34.22
C PHE A 7 -11.62 4.27 32.69
N TRP A 8 -11.31 3.15 32.05
CA TRP A 8 -11.76 2.92 30.67
C TRP A 8 -13.12 2.22 30.74
N MET A 9 -14.17 2.92 30.32
CA MET A 9 -15.46 2.29 30.01
C MET A 9 -15.26 1.38 28.81
N ILE A 10 -15.29 0.08 29.03
CA ILE A 10 -15.70 -0.86 27.99
C ILE A 10 -17.22 -0.70 27.90
N ALA A 11 -17.70 0.10 26.95
CA ALA A 11 -19.10 0.05 26.56
C ALA A 11 -19.33 -1.28 25.84
N ILE A 12 -19.69 -2.32 26.59
CA ILE A 12 -20.30 -3.53 26.04
C ILE A 12 -21.73 -3.13 25.66
N CYS A 13 -21.90 -2.54 24.48
CA CYS A 13 -23.21 -2.47 23.86
C CYS A 13 -23.56 -3.88 23.38
N ASN A 14 -24.51 -4.52 24.07
CA ASN A 14 -25.26 -5.66 23.55
C ASN A 14 -25.96 -5.21 22.25
N ILE A 15 -25.30 -5.42 21.12
CA ILE A 15 -25.90 -5.31 19.79
C ILE A 15 -26.09 -6.73 19.27
N SER A 16 -27.31 -6.97 18.80
CA SER A 16 -27.79 -8.19 18.17
C SER A 16 -26.76 -8.87 17.28
N LEU A 17 -26.72 -10.20 17.36
CA LEU A 17 -26.04 -11.11 16.45
C LEU A 17 -26.43 -10.85 14.98
N ALA A 18 -25.71 -9.95 14.33
CA ALA A 18 -25.45 -10.02 12.91
C ALA A 18 -24.03 -10.59 12.76
N GLN A 19 -23.92 -11.76 12.14
CA GLN A 19 -22.65 -12.32 11.68
C GLN A 19 -22.09 -11.38 10.60
N ASN A 20 -21.41 -10.30 11.02
CA ASN A 20 -20.79 -9.35 10.11
C ASN A 20 -19.45 -9.94 9.64
N ASN A 21 -19.44 -10.52 8.44
CA ASN A 21 -18.20 -10.78 7.74
C ASN A 21 -17.64 -9.41 7.29
N PHE A 22 -16.33 -9.21 7.19
CA PHE A 22 -15.78 -7.84 7.33
C PHE A 22 -15.83 -6.98 6.06
N TYR A 23 -16.32 -5.73 6.09
CA TYR A 23 -15.78 -4.63 5.25
C TYR A 23 -15.13 -3.54 6.09
N PHE A 24 -15.61 -3.40 7.32
CA PHE A 24 -15.75 -2.11 7.94
C PHE A 24 -15.58 -2.28 9.44
N LYS A 25 -14.66 -1.52 10.03
CA LYS A 25 -14.77 -1.22 11.45
C LYS A 25 -14.62 0.28 11.59
N ARG A 26 -15.75 0.96 11.59
CA ARG A 26 -15.88 2.28 12.20
C ARG A 26 -15.67 2.09 13.68
N ILE A 27 -14.43 2.24 14.11
CA ILE A 27 -14.15 2.42 15.51
C ILE A 27 -14.52 3.88 15.74
N TYR A 28 -15.67 4.13 16.38
CA TYR A 28 -16.01 5.48 16.80
C TYR A 28 -15.03 5.89 17.90
N THR A 29 -13.83 6.31 17.52
CA THR A 29 -13.03 7.21 18.34
C THR A 29 -13.42 8.64 17.98
N GLU A 30 -13.16 9.62 18.83
CA GLU A 30 -13.30 11.04 18.46
C GLU A 30 -12.06 11.54 17.68
N ALA A 31 -11.32 10.63 17.05
CA ALA A 31 -9.96 10.83 16.54
C ALA A 31 -9.76 10.28 15.13
N ASP A 32 -8.76 10.79 14.41
CA ASP A 32 -8.32 10.16 13.16
C ASP A 32 -7.61 8.83 13.45
N GLU A 33 -7.93 7.81 12.65
CA GLU A 33 -7.37 6.48 12.78
C GLU A 33 -6.48 6.12 11.58
N PHE A 34 -5.31 5.54 11.85
CA PHE A 34 -4.31 5.28 10.83
C PHE A 34 -3.75 3.86 10.92
N PRO A 35 -4.10 2.95 10.00
CA PRO A 35 -3.51 1.62 9.94
C PRO A 35 -2.12 1.70 9.30
N THR A 36 -1.17 0.93 9.84
CA THR A 36 0.23 0.96 9.38
C THR A 36 0.71 -0.38 8.82
N CYS A 37 0.38 -1.50 9.47
CA CYS A 37 0.77 -2.84 9.05
C CYS A 37 -0.12 -3.90 9.67
N MET A 38 -0.05 -5.11 9.13
CA MET A 38 -0.83 -6.26 9.58
C MET A 38 0.05 -7.51 9.70
N GLN A 39 -0.36 -8.47 10.53
CA GLN A 39 0.19 -9.82 10.60
C GLN A 39 -0.95 -10.83 10.78
N ASP A 40 -0.96 -11.88 9.96
CA ASP A 40 -1.92 -12.98 10.06
C ASP A 40 -1.32 -14.18 10.77
N PHE A 41 -2.18 -14.96 11.41
CA PHE A 41 -1.88 -16.23 12.05
C PHE A 41 -2.94 -17.26 11.65
N GLU A 42 -2.67 -18.53 11.95
CA GLU A 42 -3.64 -19.61 11.79
C GLU A 42 -4.95 -19.34 12.54
N ASN A 43 -5.99 -20.14 12.25
CA ASN A 43 -7.31 -20.02 12.88
C ASN A 43 -7.96 -18.65 12.70
N SER A 44 -7.74 -18.03 11.54
CA SER A 44 -8.35 -16.75 11.14
C SER A 44 -8.07 -15.61 12.13
N GLN A 45 -6.86 -15.57 12.67
CA GLN A 45 -6.39 -14.46 13.51
C GLN A 45 -5.66 -13.42 12.65
N LEU A 46 -6.00 -12.15 12.86
CA LEU A 46 -5.36 -11.01 12.21
C LEU A 46 -5.03 -9.96 13.26
N PHE A 47 -3.81 -9.46 13.23
CA PHE A 47 -3.35 -8.36 14.06
C PHE A 47 -3.15 -7.15 13.14
N LEU A 48 -3.77 -6.04 13.47
CA LEU A 48 -3.63 -4.77 12.76
C LEU A 48 -2.98 -3.77 13.70
N SER A 49 -1.85 -3.21 13.30
CA SER A 49 -1.30 -2.03 13.94
C SER A 49 -1.97 -0.78 13.40
N ALA A 50 -2.41 0.10 14.29
CA ALA A 50 -2.90 1.43 13.98
C ALA A 50 -2.41 2.45 15.02
N TYR A 51 -2.55 3.74 14.72
CA TYR A 51 -2.46 4.78 15.74
C TYR A 51 -3.66 5.73 15.66
N TYR A 52 -4.09 6.20 16.83
CA TYR A 52 -5.10 7.25 16.95
C TYR A 52 -4.40 8.60 17.08
N ASN A 53 -4.91 9.62 16.39
CA ASN A 53 -4.40 10.98 16.49
C ASN A 53 -5.38 11.87 17.27
N ILE A 54 -5.10 12.04 18.57
CA ILE A 54 -5.87 12.88 19.51
C ILE A 54 -5.12 14.16 19.90
N GLY A 55 -4.34 14.70 18.96
CA GLY A 55 -3.33 15.75 19.22
C GLY A 55 -1.93 15.19 19.50
N TYR A 56 -1.83 13.85 19.59
CA TYR A 56 -0.61 13.05 19.64
C TYR A 56 -0.95 11.63 19.17
N ARG A 57 0.07 10.83 18.83
CA ARG A 57 -0.14 9.46 18.34
C ARG A 57 -0.19 8.44 19.47
N VAL A 58 -1.24 7.62 19.49
CA VAL A 58 -1.39 6.49 20.41
C VAL A 58 -1.29 5.17 19.63
N PRO A 59 -0.17 4.44 19.70
CA PRO A 59 0.02 3.20 18.95
C PRO A 59 -0.76 2.04 19.58
N THR A 60 -1.60 1.39 18.78
CA THR A 60 -2.48 0.30 19.21
C THR A 60 -2.45 -0.86 18.24
N ILE A 61 -2.39 -2.08 18.77
CA ILE A 61 -2.56 -3.32 18.03
C ILE A 61 -3.99 -3.80 18.27
N LEU A 62 -4.75 -3.97 17.20
CA LEU A 62 -6.09 -4.52 17.20
C LEU A 62 -6.02 -5.99 16.81
N LYS A 63 -6.64 -6.86 17.61
CA LYS A 63 -6.72 -8.29 17.33
C LYS A 63 -8.11 -8.65 16.83
N PHE A 64 -8.12 -9.31 15.69
CA PHE A 64 -9.30 -9.85 15.06
C PHE A 64 -9.25 -11.37 15.05
N LYS A 65 -10.39 -12.02 15.26
CA LYS A 65 -10.57 -13.47 15.12
C LYS A 65 -11.88 -13.73 14.40
N ASN A 66 -11.86 -14.56 13.36
CA ASN A 66 -13.03 -14.85 12.53
C ASN A 66 -13.76 -13.58 12.07
N ASN A 67 -12.99 -12.58 11.61
CA ASN A 67 -13.54 -11.30 11.19
C ASN A 67 -14.32 -10.56 12.31
N CYS A 68 -13.91 -10.67 13.58
CA CYS A 68 -14.45 -9.84 14.65
C CYS A 68 -13.30 -9.24 15.44
N LEU A 69 -13.37 -7.96 15.80
CA LEU A 69 -12.46 -7.43 16.82
C LEU A 69 -12.76 -8.15 18.13
N VAL A 70 -11.74 -8.78 18.70
CA VAL A 70 -11.85 -9.52 19.96
C VAL A 70 -11.01 -8.93 21.07
N ASP A 71 -9.98 -8.14 20.73
CA ASP A 71 -9.06 -7.57 21.72
C ASP A 71 -8.24 -6.40 21.15
N SER A 72 -7.55 -5.65 22.02
CA SER A 72 -6.64 -4.59 21.63
C SER A 72 -5.54 -4.34 22.67
N LEU A 73 -4.37 -3.90 22.21
CA LEU A 73 -3.22 -3.57 23.04
C LEU A 73 -2.64 -2.22 22.65
N GLN A 74 -2.61 -1.29 23.59
CA GLN A 74 -1.83 -0.05 23.47
C GLN A 74 -0.40 -0.33 23.96
N VAL A 75 0.60 -0.16 23.09
CA VAL A 75 2.00 -0.52 23.40
C VAL A 75 2.82 0.63 23.99
N ALA A 76 2.31 1.86 23.90
CA ALA A 76 2.93 3.05 24.48
C ALA A 76 1.87 4.10 24.82
N ASP A 77 2.13 4.89 25.86
CA ASP A 77 1.18 5.87 26.39
C ASP A 77 1.05 7.13 25.50
N TYR A 78 2.11 7.48 24.77
CA TYR A 78 2.20 8.77 24.09
C TYR A 78 3.21 8.78 22.92
N ASN A 79 2.87 9.50 21.84
CA ASN A 79 3.68 9.72 20.64
C ASN A 79 4.46 8.50 20.15
N GLY A 80 3.77 7.38 19.99
CA GLY A 80 4.36 6.18 19.38
C GLY A 80 3.67 5.79 18.08
N THR A 81 4.34 4.98 17.28
CA THR A 81 3.77 4.34 16.08
C THR A 81 4.42 2.98 15.90
N ILE A 82 3.66 1.92 15.64
CA ILE A 82 4.19 0.65 15.15
C ILE A 82 4.10 0.66 13.62
N PHE A 83 5.15 0.24 12.94
CA PHE A 83 5.21 0.22 11.47
C PHE A 83 5.38 -1.18 10.89
N CYS A 84 5.86 -2.14 11.68
CA CYS A 84 6.02 -3.52 11.24
C CYS A 84 5.58 -4.50 12.32
N LEU A 85 4.80 -5.49 11.92
CA LEU A 85 4.50 -6.70 12.68
C LEU A 85 5.10 -7.88 11.92
N ASN A 86 5.88 -8.73 12.59
CA ASN A 86 6.48 -9.92 11.98
C ASN A 86 6.26 -11.14 12.87
N ALA A 87 5.63 -12.19 12.34
CA ALA A 87 5.56 -13.48 13.03
C ALA A 87 6.97 -13.97 13.37
N LYS A 88 7.16 -14.40 14.63
CA LYS A 88 8.40 -15.02 15.11
C LYS A 88 8.23 -16.54 15.20
N ASP A 89 7.09 -17.00 15.68
CA ASP A 89 6.65 -18.39 15.68
C ASP A 89 5.12 -18.47 15.54
N SER A 90 4.50 -19.62 15.81
CA SER A 90 3.05 -19.82 15.70
C SER A 90 2.22 -19.10 16.76
N SER A 91 2.86 -18.56 17.80
CA SER A 91 2.23 -18.01 19.00
C SER A 91 2.75 -16.63 19.41
N THR A 92 3.85 -16.16 18.81
CA THR A 92 4.44 -14.85 19.09
C THR A 92 4.79 -14.09 17.80
N PHE A 93 4.76 -12.76 17.90
CA PHE A 93 5.21 -11.85 16.86
C PHE A 93 6.01 -10.70 17.46
N THR A 94 6.82 -10.09 16.62
CA THR A 94 7.56 -8.87 16.97
C THR A 94 6.85 -7.66 16.39
N ALA A 95 6.84 -6.56 17.14
CA ALA A 95 6.43 -5.26 16.67
C ALA A 95 7.62 -4.31 16.66
N TRP A 96 7.78 -3.55 15.58
CA TRP A 96 8.83 -2.55 15.43
C TRP A 96 8.22 -1.19 15.11
N GLY A 97 8.72 -0.15 15.77
CA GLY A 97 8.13 1.17 15.70
C GLY A 97 8.96 2.24 16.36
N PHE A 98 8.29 3.33 16.72
CA PHE A 98 8.86 4.41 17.50
C PHE A 98 8.12 4.57 18.82
N THR A 99 8.88 4.98 19.85
CA THR A 99 8.37 5.56 21.09
C THR A 99 9.00 6.93 21.30
N PHE A 100 8.38 7.78 22.10
CA PHE A 100 8.90 9.11 22.41
C PHE A 100 9.49 9.16 23.83
N ASP A 101 10.72 9.65 23.94
CA ASP A 101 11.40 9.91 25.19
C ASP A 101 11.16 11.37 25.63
N ASN A 102 10.36 11.55 26.67
CA ASN A 102 10.02 12.87 27.20
C ASN A 102 11.20 13.58 27.90
N ILE A 103 12.19 12.84 28.38
CA ILE A 103 13.35 13.41 29.09
C ILE A 103 14.35 13.96 28.07
N LEU A 104 14.61 13.19 27.02
CA LEU A 104 15.56 13.55 25.97
C LEU A 104 14.92 14.35 24.82
N ASN A 105 13.58 14.42 24.78
CA ASN A 105 12.79 15.04 23.71
C ASN A 105 13.17 14.47 22.33
N LYS A 106 13.25 13.13 22.24
CA LYS A 106 13.67 12.39 21.05
C LYS A 106 12.84 11.13 20.85
N TYR A 107 12.81 10.66 19.61
CA TYR A 107 12.21 9.38 19.27
C TYR A 107 13.22 8.24 19.41
N ASN A 108 12.77 7.13 20.00
CA ASN A 108 13.52 5.89 20.06
C ASN A 108 13.01 4.93 18.98
N LEU A 109 13.88 4.08 18.47
CA LEU A 109 13.46 2.84 17.83
C LEU A 109 12.99 1.90 18.94
N ALA A 110 11.80 1.34 18.78
CA ALA A 110 11.20 0.45 19.75
C ALA A 110 10.98 -0.94 19.15
N TYR A 111 11.22 -1.94 19.99
CA TYR A 111 10.98 -3.35 19.75
C TYR A 111 10.06 -3.90 20.83
N TRP A 112 9.06 -4.67 20.43
CA TRP A 112 8.25 -5.45 21.35
C TRP A 112 8.17 -6.90 20.88
N LEU A 113 8.33 -7.84 21.82
CA LEU A 113 7.92 -9.23 21.62
C LEU A 113 6.55 -9.41 22.27
N ILE A 114 5.58 -9.90 21.49
CA ILE A 114 4.17 -9.96 21.90
C ILE A 114 3.63 -11.35 21.58
N ASP A 115 2.87 -11.94 22.51
CA ASP A 115 2.16 -13.19 22.22
C ASP A 115 0.83 -12.94 21.49
N THR A 116 0.25 -13.99 20.92
CA THR A 116 -1.04 -13.91 20.23
C THR A 116 -2.22 -13.59 21.16
N SER A 117 -2.02 -13.60 22.49
CA SER A 117 -2.99 -13.13 23.48
C SER A 117 -2.79 -11.66 23.87
N LEU A 118 -1.94 -10.94 23.12
CA LEU A 118 -1.60 -9.53 23.32
C LEU A 118 -0.88 -9.22 24.65
N ASN A 119 -0.17 -10.19 25.22
CA ASN A 119 0.75 -9.91 26.32
C ASN A 119 2.10 -9.46 25.76
N VAL A 120 2.61 -8.33 26.26
CA VAL A 120 3.99 -7.89 25.98
C VAL A 120 4.94 -8.74 26.81
N LEU A 121 5.74 -9.56 26.13
CA LEU A 121 6.73 -10.43 26.75
C LEU A 121 8.07 -9.72 26.96
N GLU A 122 8.42 -8.82 26.03
CA GLU A 122 9.67 -8.06 26.04
C GLU A 122 9.48 -6.70 25.37
N ASN A 123 10.22 -5.70 25.82
CA ASN A 123 10.27 -4.36 25.22
C ASN A 123 11.70 -3.82 25.29
N LYS A 124 12.22 -3.32 24.17
CA LYS A 124 13.52 -2.64 24.09
C LYS A 124 13.36 -1.31 23.36
N ASN A 125 14.11 -0.30 23.82
CA ASN A 125 14.17 1.01 23.18
C ASN A 125 15.63 1.37 22.88
N TYR A 126 15.89 1.81 21.66
CA TYR A 126 17.19 2.24 21.18
C TYR A 126 17.12 3.73 20.84
N LEU A 127 17.92 4.53 21.53
CA LEU A 127 17.96 5.97 21.33
C LEU A 127 18.38 6.31 19.90
N THR A 128 17.59 7.15 19.23
CA THR A 128 17.94 7.68 17.91
C THR A 128 18.32 9.16 17.99
N LYS A 129 18.74 9.72 16.85
CA LYS A 129 19.00 11.15 16.70
C LYS A 129 17.77 11.94 16.26
N PHE A 130 16.63 11.28 16.08
CA PHE A 130 15.44 11.88 15.49
C PHE A 130 14.60 12.63 16.52
N ASN A 131 14.21 13.84 16.15
CA ASN A 131 13.24 14.69 16.84
C ASN A 131 11.81 14.39 16.37
N GLU A 132 11.62 13.83 15.17
CA GLU A 132 10.32 13.37 14.67
C GLU A 132 10.43 12.00 13.99
N GLN A 133 9.37 11.20 14.13
CA GLN A 133 9.19 9.92 13.46
C GLN A 133 8.63 10.11 12.04
N ASN A 134 9.07 9.29 11.07
CA ASN A 134 8.50 9.30 9.73
C ASN A 134 8.05 7.90 9.28
N ASN A 135 8.99 7.00 9.00
CA ASN A 135 8.71 5.66 8.49
C ASN A 135 9.72 4.65 9.00
N LEU A 136 9.32 3.37 9.05
CA LEU A 136 10.17 2.24 9.39
C LEU A 136 9.77 1.05 8.53
N VAL A 137 10.75 0.41 7.90
CA VAL A 137 10.59 -0.86 7.20
C VAL A 137 11.50 -1.88 7.85
N CYS A 138 10.95 -2.98 8.32
CA CYS A 138 11.67 -4.08 8.95
C CYS A 138 11.44 -5.38 8.17
N ASN A 139 12.52 -6.00 7.72
CA ASN A 139 12.51 -7.31 7.09
C ASN A 139 13.02 -8.36 8.09
N HIS A 140 12.17 -9.31 8.46
CA HIS A 140 12.59 -10.50 9.21
C HIS A 140 13.22 -11.51 8.23
N LEU A 141 14.46 -11.91 8.51
CA LEU A 141 15.27 -12.75 7.65
C LEU A 141 15.15 -14.23 8.04
N ASN A 142 15.49 -15.14 7.12
CA ASN A 142 15.42 -16.59 7.36
C ASN A 142 16.39 -17.09 8.45
N ASP A 143 17.45 -16.33 8.73
CA ASP A 143 18.40 -16.60 9.82
C ASP A 143 17.90 -16.05 11.18
N GLY A 144 16.68 -15.50 11.21
CA GLY A 144 16.05 -14.90 12.38
C GLY A 144 16.44 -13.44 12.64
N ASN A 145 17.44 -12.90 11.94
CA ASN A 145 17.86 -11.52 12.12
C ASN A 145 16.82 -10.54 11.53
N TYR A 146 16.85 -9.30 12.00
CA TYR A 146 16.05 -8.22 11.45
C TYR A 146 16.95 -7.23 10.72
N LEU A 147 16.55 -6.86 9.51
CA LEU A 147 17.20 -5.81 8.73
C LEU A 147 16.22 -4.64 8.59
N ILE A 148 16.59 -3.49 9.14
CA ILE A 148 15.68 -2.37 9.35
C ILE A 148 16.20 -1.15 8.58
N SER A 149 15.28 -0.47 7.90
CA SER A 149 15.47 0.88 7.36
C SER A 149 14.53 1.82 8.09
N LEU A 150 15.08 2.85 8.71
CA LEU A 150 14.37 3.81 9.53
C LEU A 150 14.57 5.21 8.94
N THR A 151 13.50 5.99 8.81
CA THR A 151 13.56 7.39 8.42
C THR A 151 12.92 8.25 9.51
N GLY A 152 13.61 9.31 9.91
CA GLY A 152 13.12 10.30 10.87
C GLY A 152 13.72 11.67 10.60
N ILE A 153 13.20 12.70 11.28
CA ILE A 153 13.68 14.08 11.14
C ILE A 153 14.59 14.37 12.32
N GLY A 154 15.85 14.76 12.03
CA GLY A 154 16.82 15.21 13.02
C GLY A 154 16.62 16.69 13.39
N SER A 155 17.72 17.42 13.63
CA SER A 155 17.67 18.85 13.99
C SER A 155 17.24 19.77 12.84
N GLN A 156 17.52 19.40 11.59
CA GLN A 156 17.20 20.24 10.42
C GLN A 156 16.75 19.44 9.18
N TRP A 157 17.03 18.13 9.10
CA TRP A 157 16.83 17.35 7.89
C TRP A 157 16.31 15.94 8.19
N LEU A 158 15.71 15.29 7.19
CA LEU A 158 15.47 13.85 7.22
C LEU A 158 16.80 13.10 7.18
N GLY A 159 16.91 12.04 7.98
CA GLY A 159 18.02 11.11 7.93
C GLY A 159 17.52 9.67 7.85
N ILE A 160 18.37 8.79 7.31
CA ILE A 160 18.09 7.35 7.22
C ILE A 160 19.04 6.60 8.14
N LEU A 161 18.52 5.62 8.88
CA LEU A 161 19.32 4.69 9.67
C LEU A 161 19.05 3.28 9.15
N TYR A 162 20.09 2.56 8.77
CA TYR A 162 20.02 1.14 8.47
C TYR A 162 20.60 0.34 9.63
N LEU A 163 19.92 -0.72 10.04
CA LEU A 163 20.25 -1.49 11.24
C LEU A 163 20.15 -3.00 10.98
N ILE A 164 21.01 -3.75 11.65
CA ILE A 164 20.88 -5.20 11.80
C ILE A 164 20.65 -5.50 13.28
N CYS A 165 19.53 -6.16 13.58
CA CYS A 165 19.28 -6.71 14.90
C CYS A 165 19.32 -8.24 14.86
N ASP A 166 19.75 -8.85 15.95
CA ASP A 166 19.70 -10.30 16.13
C ASP A 166 18.26 -10.82 16.33
N PRO A 167 18.02 -12.14 16.44
CA PRO A 167 16.66 -12.68 16.62
C PRO A 167 15.98 -12.31 17.95
N ASN A 168 16.71 -11.73 18.90
CA ASN A 168 16.20 -11.20 20.16
C ASN A 168 15.95 -9.68 20.09
N GLY A 169 16.17 -9.07 18.92
CA GLY A 169 16.02 -7.65 18.69
C GLY A 169 17.24 -6.82 19.09
N ASP A 170 18.33 -7.43 19.53
CA ASP A 170 19.53 -6.71 19.96
C ASP A 170 20.32 -6.15 18.77
N LEU A 171 20.68 -4.87 18.83
CA LEU A 171 21.41 -4.18 17.79
C LEU A 171 22.81 -4.77 17.62
N THR A 172 23.14 -5.23 16.41
CA THR A 172 24.44 -5.81 16.06
C THR A 172 25.26 -4.92 15.15
N ASP A 173 24.61 -4.18 14.25
CA ASP A 173 25.28 -3.27 13.32
C ASP A 173 24.36 -2.12 12.91
N SER A 174 24.94 -0.98 12.55
CA SER A 174 24.20 0.21 12.15
C SER A 174 25.01 1.14 11.27
N ILE A 175 24.35 1.76 10.29
CA ILE A 175 24.91 2.90 9.57
C ILE A 175 23.88 4.03 9.47
N TYR A 176 24.32 5.23 9.79
CA TYR A 176 23.52 6.44 9.68
C TYR A 176 23.89 7.20 8.40
N PHE A 177 22.88 7.45 7.57
CA PHE A 177 22.95 8.25 6.36
C PHE A 177 22.38 9.63 6.62
N ASP A 178 23.28 10.60 6.59
CA ASP A 178 22.98 12.02 6.78
C ASP A 178 23.57 12.79 5.60
N TYR A 179 22.87 12.77 4.46
CA TYR A 179 23.21 13.70 3.38
C TYR A 179 22.35 14.95 3.50
N PRO A 180 22.93 16.14 3.30
CA PRO A 180 22.15 17.37 3.25
C PRO A 180 21.16 17.29 2.07
N ASN A 181 19.88 17.49 2.37
CA ASN A 181 18.70 17.47 1.47
C ASN A 181 17.97 16.12 1.32
N LEU A 182 17.12 15.84 2.32
CA LEU A 182 15.95 14.95 2.38
C LEU A 182 16.12 13.54 1.78
N ASP A 183 16.60 12.59 2.59
CA ASP A 183 16.68 11.17 2.24
C ASP A 183 15.53 10.34 2.85
N TYR A 184 14.69 9.71 2.02
CA TYR A 184 13.67 8.73 2.43
C TYR A 184 14.13 7.30 2.14
N GLY A 185 14.22 6.46 3.18
CA GLY A 185 14.55 5.04 3.04
C GLY A 185 13.30 4.20 2.80
N TYR A 186 13.38 3.23 1.87
CA TYR A 186 12.25 2.39 1.48
C TYR A 186 12.50 0.89 1.69
N GLY A 187 13.28 0.56 2.73
CA GLY A 187 13.65 -0.81 3.05
C GLY A 187 15.04 -1.19 2.55
N ILE A 188 15.40 -2.45 2.77
CA ILE A 188 16.74 -2.98 2.47
C ILE A 188 16.66 -4.50 2.33
N LEU A 189 17.36 -5.05 1.34
CA LEU A 189 17.42 -6.49 1.06
C LEU A 189 18.80 -7.06 1.35
N LYS A 190 18.85 -8.25 1.95
CA LYS A 190 20.07 -9.04 2.16
C LYS A 190 20.32 -10.04 1.03
N TYR A 191 21.54 -10.05 0.53
CA TYR A 191 22.12 -11.08 -0.34
C TYR A 191 23.31 -11.73 0.35
N SER A 192 23.90 -12.77 -0.23
CA SER A 192 24.99 -13.53 0.40
C SER A 192 26.14 -12.66 0.91
N ASN A 193 26.55 -11.64 0.12
CA ASN A 193 27.74 -10.83 0.39
C ASN A 193 27.49 -9.31 0.36
N PHE A 194 26.25 -8.87 0.18
CA PHE A 194 25.92 -7.46 0.04
C PHE A 194 24.46 -7.19 0.41
N ASN A 195 24.12 -5.92 0.63
CA ASN A 195 22.75 -5.47 0.79
C ASN A 195 22.38 -4.42 -0.26
N ILE A 196 21.10 -4.31 -0.60
CA ILE A 196 20.58 -3.29 -1.53
C ILE A 196 19.45 -2.54 -0.84
N ALA A 197 19.51 -1.22 -0.80
CA ALA A 197 18.44 -0.36 -0.30
C ALA A 197 18.04 0.69 -1.34
N PRO A 198 16.75 0.82 -1.68
CA PRO A 198 16.27 1.97 -2.43
C PRO A 198 16.04 3.16 -1.48
N LEU A 199 16.40 4.34 -1.95
CA LEU A 199 16.08 5.60 -1.28
C LEU A 199 15.71 6.69 -2.28
N ALA A 200 15.04 7.72 -1.77
CA ALA A 200 14.82 8.96 -2.51
C ALA A 200 15.52 10.14 -1.83
N SER A 201 16.26 10.94 -2.59
CA SER A 201 17.05 12.08 -2.13
C SER A 201 16.96 13.26 -3.10
N ASN A 202 16.68 14.45 -2.58
CA ASN A 202 16.70 15.67 -3.39
C ASN A 202 18.12 16.07 -3.80
N TYR A 203 19.11 15.79 -2.95
CA TYR A 203 20.52 16.02 -3.29
C TYR A 203 20.94 15.19 -4.49
N LEU A 204 20.51 13.92 -4.54
CA LEU A 204 20.80 13.07 -5.68
C LEU A 204 20.04 13.51 -6.93
N GLY A 205 18.83 14.06 -6.77
CA GLY A 205 18.07 14.68 -7.86
C GLY A 205 18.86 15.77 -8.59
N LEU A 206 19.53 16.65 -7.85
CA LEU A 206 20.33 17.74 -8.41
C LEU A 206 21.59 17.24 -9.15
N ASN A 207 22.24 16.19 -8.64
CA ASN A 207 23.53 15.73 -9.17
C ASN A 207 23.40 14.63 -10.24
N TYR A 208 22.35 13.82 -10.18
CA TYR A 208 22.18 12.62 -11.01
C TYR A 208 20.93 12.66 -11.90
N GLY A 209 20.15 13.74 -11.88
CA GLY A 209 18.96 13.92 -12.72
C GLY A 209 17.77 13.04 -12.33
N THR A 210 17.85 12.33 -11.21
CA THR A 210 16.74 11.59 -10.59
C THR A 210 16.93 11.58 -9.08
N SER A 211 15.84 11.79 -8.35
CA SER A 211 15.87 11.74 -6.89
C SER A 211 15.89 10.31 -6.36
N ALA A 212 15.83 9.27 -7.19
CA ALA A 212 15.70 7.89 -6.73
C ALA A 212 16.92 7.03 -7.10
N CYS A 213 17.46 6.31 -6.12
CA CYS A 213 18.66 5.51 -6.27
C CYS A 213 18.61 4.20 -5.49
N PHE A 214 19.53 3.31 -5.81
CA PHE A 214 19.92 2.18 -4.99
C PHE A 214 21.25 2.49 -4.30
N VAL A 215 21.35 2.17 -3.02
CA VAL A 215 22.60 2.08 -2.30
C VAL A 215 22.97 0.61 -2.17
N LYS A 216 24.19 0.27 -2.56
CA LYS A 216 24.78 -1.04 -2.35
C LYS A 216 25.67 -1.00 -1.11
N PHE A 217 25.46 -1.98 -0.24
CA PHE A 217 26.25 -2.18 0.97
C PHE A 217 27.01 -3.48 0.92
N ASP A 218 28.13 -3.58 1.63
CA ASP A 218 28.66 -4.89 2.02
C ASP A 218 27.82 -5.51 3.16
N SER A 219 28.25 -6.68 3.66
CA SER A 219 27.56 -7.37 4.76
C SER A 219 27.65 -6.66 6.12
N LEU A 220 28.54 -5.67 6.27
CA LEU A 220 28.75 -4.84 7.47
C LEU A 220 28.19 -3.42 7.28
N LEU A 221 27.24 -3.27 6.35
CA LEU A 221 26.59 -2.00 6.01
C LEU A 221 27.54 -0.88 5.54
N ASN A 222 28.78 -1.17 5.12
CA ASN A 222 29.62 -0.17 4.48
C ASN A 222 29.15 0.10 3.05
N VAL A 223 29.15 1.37 2.65
CA VAL A 223 28.72 1.78 1.31
C VAL A 223 29.73 1.30 0.26
N ILE A 224 29.27 0.48 -0.67
CA ILE A 224 30.05 0.06 -1.83
C ILE A 224 29.89 1.07 -2.97
N ARG A 225 28.63 1.42 -3.30
CA ARG A 225 28.30 2.38 -4.35
C ARG A 225 26.84 2.84 -4.28
N VAL A 226 26.53 3.90 -5.01
CA VAL A 226 25.18 4.42 -5.22
C VAL A 226 24.92 4.49 -6.71
N ASP A 227 23.79 3.93 -7.16
CA ASP A 227 23.38 3.90 -8.57
C ASP A 227 21.97 4.44 -8.73
N THR A 228 21.69 5.15 -9.81
CA THR A 228 20.34 5.68 -10.05
C THR A 228 19.34 4.57 -10.38
N ILE A 229 18.09 4.74 -9.95
CA ILE A 229 16.98 3.94 -10.48
C ILE A 229 16.72 4.46 -11.91
N PRO A 230 16.81 3.61 -12.97
CA PRO A 230 16.71 4.05 -14.36
C PRO A 230 15.39 4.80 -14.64
N PRO A 231 15.41 6.13 -14.84
CA PRO A 231 14.21 6.95 -14.84
C PRO A 231 13.32 6.71 -16.07
N ARG A 232 13.91 6.27 -17.19
CA ARG A 232 13.17 6.00 -18.43
C ARG A 232 12.60 4.58 -18.53
N GLN A 233 13.24 3.61 -17.87
CA GLN A 233 12.81 2.21 -17.94
C GLN A 233 11.87 1.86 -16.79
N SER A 234 12.21 2.26 -15.56
CA SER A 234 11.38 2.03 -14.38
C SER A 234 10.60 3.30 -14.01
N GLY A 235 11.28 4.44 -13.91
CA GLY A 235 10.66 5.72 -13.53
C GLY A 235 10.13 5.80 -12.09
N ILE A 236 10.33 4.77 -11.28
CA ILE A 236 9.97 4.75 -9.86
C ILE A 236 10.80 5.80 -9.11
N SER A 237 10.13 6.66 -8.36
CA SER A 237 10.76 7.80 -7.68
C SER A 237 10.46 7.93 -6.18
N LEU A 238 9.31 7.44 -5.71
CA LEU A 238 8.86 7.59 -4.31
C LEU A 238 7.99 6.41 -3.87
N MET A 239 7.66 6.35 -2.58
CA MET A 239 6.72 5.38 -2.00
C MET A 239 7.08 3.93 -2.38
N MET A 240 8.36 3.58 -2.23
CA MET A 240 8.87 2.35 -2.80
C MET A 240 8.70 1.16 -1.83
N ASN A 241 8.55 -0.03 -2.40
CA ASN A 241 8.68 -1.30 -1.68
C ASN A 241 9.60 -2.23 -2.46
N ILE A 242 10.62 -2.75 -1.79
CA ILE A 242 11.58 -3.67 -2.37
C ILE A 242 11.38 -5.10 -1.83
N LYS A 243 11.43 -6.10 -2.70
CA LYS A 243 11.29 -7.52 -2.34
C LYS A 243 12.24 -8.41 -3.14
N LYS A 244 12.93 -9.32 -2.46
CA LYS A 244 13.93 -10.21 -3.06
C LYS A 244 13.25 -11.35 -3.85
N LYS A 245 13.44 -11.40 -5.17
CA LYS A 245 12.88 -12.45 -6.03
C LYS A 245 13.72 -13.73 -5.93
N ASN A 246 15.04 -13.60 -5.99
CA ASN A 246 16.04 -14.65 -5.80
C ASN A 246 17.42 -14.01 -5.55
N GLU A 247 18.52 -14.78 -5.60
CA GLU A 247 19.88 -14.24 -5.37
C GLU A 247 20.42 -13.33 -6.48
N LYS A 248 19.73 -13.25 -7.63
CA LYS A 248 20.15 -12.45 -8.79
C LYS A 248 19.16 -11.34 -9.15
N GLU A 249 17.95 -11.38 -8.61
CA GLU A 249 16.86 -10.50 -9.02
C GLU A 249 16.03 -10.02 -7.82
N PHE A 250 15.44 -8.84 -7.96
CA PHE A 250 14.47 -8.29 -7.02
C PHE A 250 13.37 -7.50 -7.71
N TYR A 251 12.25 -7.35 -7.01
CA TYR A 251 11.17 -6.46 -7.40
C TYR A 251 11.32 -5.12 -6.70
N LEU A 252 11.01 -4.05 -7.42
CA LEU A 252 10.76 -2.73 -6.86
C LEU A 252 9.37 -2.28 -7.30
N CYS A 253 8.51 -1.99 -6.34
CA CYS A 253 7.26 -1.27 -6.55
C CYS A 253 7.44 0.18 -6.09
N GLY A 254 6.76 1.13 -6.71
CA GLY A 254 6.61 2.48 -6.18
C GLY A 254 5.85 3.42 -7.08
N LYS A 255 5.81 4.68 -6.68
CA LYS A 255 5.21 5.77 -7.46
C LYS A 255 6.14 6.13 -8.61
N SER A 256 5.58 6.24 -9.81
CA SER A 256 6.26 6.82 -10.97
C SER A 256 5.39 7.93 -11.57
N VAL A 257 5.99 8.72 -12.46
CA VAL A 257 5.30 9.81 -13.17
C VAL A 257 5.59 9.67 -14.65
N ASP A 258 4.57 9.91 -15.46
CA ASP A 258 4.74 10.13 -16.90
C ASP A 258 4.20 11.51 -17.27
N ILE A 259 4.67 12.07 -18.37
CA ILE A 259 4.26 13.38 -18.85
C ILE A 259 3.50 13.21 -20.15
N ILE A 260 2.19 13.39 -20.11
CA ILE A 260 1.31 13.31 -21.28
C ILE A 260 0.71 14.68 -21.51
N GLY A 261 0.92 15.26 -22.70
CA GLY A 261 0.37 16.58 -23.05
C GLY A 261 0.86 17.73 -22.17
N GLY A 262 2.00 17.58 -21.49
CA GLY A 262 2.53 18.57 -20.53
C GLY A 262 2.01 18.41 -19.10
N SER A 263 1.14 17.43 -18.83
CA SER A 263 0.59 17.15 -17.52
C SER A 263 1.21 15.90 -16.90
N ALA A 264 1.47 15.94 -15.59
CA ALA A 264 2.03 14.83 -14.84
C ALA A 264 0.96 13.79 -14.52
N CYS A 265 1.10 12.57 -15.04
CA CYS A 265 0.25 11.43 -14.75
C CYS A 265 0.92 10.56 -13.68
N HIS A 266 0.37 10.54 -12.46
CA HIS A 266 0.87 9.69 -11.38
C HIS A 266 0.43 8.23 -11.55
N ARG A 267 1.39 7.31 -11.48
CA ARG A 267 1.16 5.87 -11.66
C ARG A 267 1.78 5.08 -10.52
N VAL A 268 1.31 3.85 -10.36
CA VAL A 268 2.01 2.82 -9.60
C VAL A 268 2.78 1.94 -10.56
N THR A 269 4.03 1.62 -10.25
CA THR A 269 4.89 0.86 -11.14
C THR A 269 5.56 -0.28 -10.39
N VAL A 270 5.63 -1.45 -11.01
CA VAL A 270 6.39 -2.60 -10.52
C VAL A 270 7.42 -2.99 -11.57
N SER A 271 8.67 -3.10 -11.16
CA SER A 271 9.81 -3.45 -12.02
C SER A 271 10.58 -4.64 -11.44
N ILE A 272 11.07 -5.53 -12.32
CA ILE A 272 12.06 -6.56 -12.01
C ILE A 272 13.44 -5.99 -12.35
N PHE A 273 14.35 -6.08 -11.40
CA PHE A 273 15.75 -5.71 -11.56
C PHE A 273 16.64 -6.93 -11.36
N ASP A 274 17.78 -6.96 -12.06
CA ASP A 274 18.91 -7.77 -11.63
C ASP A 274 19.72 -7.06 -10.52
N THR A 275 20.62 -7.78 -9.85
CA THR A 275 21.50 -7.23 -8.81
C THR A 275 22.60 -6.30 -9.32
N SER A 276 22.65 -6.06 -10.64
CA SER A 276 23.45 -5.03 -11.31
C SER A 276 22.61 -3.80 -11.69
N TYR A 277 21.37 -3.72 -11.22
CA TYR A 277 20.42 -2.61 -11.39
C TYR A 277 19.91 -2.44 -12.83
N GLN A 278 20.01 -3.46 -13.67
CA GLN A 278 19.37 -3.47 -14.98
C GLN A 278 17.89 -3.82 -14.85
N VAL A 279 17.03 -3.06 -15.54
CA VAL A 279 15.59 -3.32 -15.59
C VAL A 279 15.33 -4.48 -16.57
N LEU A 280 14.78 -5.58 -16.05
CA LEU A 280 14.42 -6.76 -16.84
C LEU A 280 12.99 -6.68 -17.37
N LYS A 281 12.06 -6.13 -16.58
CA LYS A 281 10.67 -5.91 -16.96
C LYS A 281 10.04 -4.83 -16.09
N THR A 282 9.13 -4.05 -16.66
CA THR A 282 8.36 -3.02 -15.94
C THR A 282 6.89 -3.10 -16.34
N VAL A 283 6.00 -2.90 -15.36
CA VAL A 283 4.55 -2.81 -15.55
C VAL A 283 4.03 -1.58 -14.84
N HIS A 284 3.24 -0.77 -15.55
CA HIS A 284 2.67 0.48 -15.05
C HIS A 284 1.16 0.34 -14.83
N PHE A 285 0.70 0.86 -13.69
CA PHE A 285 -0.69 0.91 -13.25
C PHE A 285 -1.10 2.38 -13.07
N GLY A 286 -1.48 3.04 -14.15
CA GLY A 286 -1.85 4.46 -14.15
C GLY A 286 -2.43 4.88 -15.48
N ASN A 287 -3.37 5.83 -15.50
CA ASN A 287 -4.16 6.14 -16.69
C ASN A 287 -3.35 6.76 -17.83
N LEU A 288 -3.89 6.62 -19.06
CA LEU A 288 -3.33 7.20 -20.28
C LEU A 288 -3.62 8.70 -20.41
N ILE A 289 -4.41 9.24 -19.48
CA ILE A 289 -4.77 10.66 -19.38
C ILE A 289 -4.45 11.17 -17.97
N SER A 290 -4.13 12.45 -17.85
CA SER A 290 -3.61 13.06 -16.63
C SER A 290 -4.65 13.36 -15.55
N ASP A 291 -5.93 13.08 -15.80
CA ASP A 291 -7.04 13.42 -14.91
C ASP A 291 -7.17 12.48 -13.71
N THR A 292 -6.60 11.28 -13.79
CA THR A 292 -6.75 10.23 -12.77
C THR A 292 -5.39 9.86 -12.21
N LEU A 293 -5.17 10.20 -10.94
CA LEU A 293 -3.91 9.94 -10.26
C LEU A 293 -3.97 8.59 -9.53
N ASN A 294 -2.94 7.75 -9.68
CA ASN A 294 -2.82 6.51 -8.91
C ASN A 294 -1.65 6.60 -7.93
N TYR A 295 -1.89 6.27 -6.67
CA TYR A 295 -0.90 6.35 -5.59
C TYR A 295 -0.72 4.97 -4.94
N PRO A 296 0.51 4.46 -4.82
CA PRO A 296 0.77 3.22 -4.08
C PRO A 296 0.27 3.32 -2.65
N ALA A 297 0.00 2.19 -2.01
CA ALA A 297 -0.27 2.20 -0.59
C ALA A 297 0.89 2.81 0.22
N SER A 298 0.55 3.59 1.24
CA SER A 298 1.51 4.45 1.98
C SER A 298 2.69 3.69 2.61
N TYR A 299 2.47 2.46 3.08
CA TYR A 299 3.47 1.65 3.75
C TYR A 299 3.85 0.41 2.93
N THR A 300 2.89 -0.49 2.69
CA THR A 300 3.13 -1.72 1.93
C THR A 300 2.12 -1.83 0.79
N SER A 301 2.54 -1.44 -0.40
CA SER A 301 1.81 -1.57 -1.66
C SER A 301 2.03 -2.90 -2.35
N PHE A 302 3.19 -3.55 -2.18
CA PHE A 302 3.56 -4.78 -2.90
C PHE A 302 4.15 -5.84 -1.98
N ASN A 303 3.62 -7.06 -2.03
CA ASN A 303 4.06 -8.16 -1.16
C ASN A 303 3.75 -9.55 -1.75
N TYR A 304 4.48 -10.57 -1.29
CA TYR A 304 4.23 -11.98 -1.59
C TYR A 304 4.83 -12.91 -0.54
N LYS A 305 4.17 -14.06 -0.31
CA LYS A 305 4.73 -15.20 0.45
C LYS A 305 5.49 -16.18 -0.45
N ASN A 306 5.07 -16.32 -1.70
CA ASN A 306 5.72 -17.17 -2.69
C ASN A 306 5.61 -16.54 -4.09
N LEU A 307 6.38 -17.06 -5.06
CA LEU A 307 6.39 -16.53 -6.42
C LEU A 307 5.16 -16.95 -7.27
N GLN A 308 4.21 -17.70 -6.70
CA GLN A 308 2.98 -18.04 -7.40
C GLN A 308 2.01 -16.86 -7.40
N ASN A 309 1.89 -16.13 -6.29
CA ASN A 309 0.95 -15.01 -6.14
C ASN A 309 1.67 -13.78 -5.60
N LEU A 310 1.82 -12.79 -6.47
CA LEU A 310 2.32 -11.47 -6.10
C LEU A 310 1.15 -10.51 -5.99
N TYR A 311 1.06 -9.78 -4.88
CA TYR A 311 -0.04 -8.85 -4.65
C TYR A 311 0.43 -7.41 -4.71
N LEU A 312 -0.40 -6.56 -5.31
CA LEU A 312 -0.22 -5.12 -5.40
C LEU A 312 -1.50 -4.42 -4.96
N THR A 313 -1.40 -3.35 -4.17
CA THR A 313 -2.52 -2.46 -3.90
C THR A 313 -2.14 -0.99 -3.99
N TYR A 314 -3.10 -0.19 -4.45
CA TYR A 314 -2.96 1.24 -4.64
C TYR A 314 -4.31 1.94 -4.58
N THR A 315 -4.30 3.25 -4.35
CA THR A 315 -5.48 4.10 -4.45
C THR A 315 -5.62 4.58 -5.89
N TYR A 316 -6.77 4.31 -6.50
CA TYR A 316 -7.14 4.77 -7.83
C TYR A 316 -7.98 6.05 -7.74
N ASN A 317 -7.72 7.00 -8.63
CA ASN A 317 -8.34 8.33 -8.63
C ASN A 317 -8.03 9.15 -7.38
N PHE A 318 -6.77 9.14 -6.95
CA PHE A 318 -6.27 9.85 -5.78
C PHE A 318 -6.50 11.37 -5.90
N PRO A 319 -7.11 12.01 -4.90
CA PRO A 319 -7.49 13.42 -4.98
C PRO A 319 -6.30 14.35 -4.73
N ALA A 320 -6.34 15.52 -5.37
CA ALA A 320 -5.35 16.58 -5.13
C ALA A 320 -5.51 17.24 -3.75
N ASP A 321 -6.74 17.25 -3.21
CA ASP A 321 -7.13 17.82 -1.92
C ASP A 321 -7.24 16.76 -0.80
N PHE A 322 -6.50 15.65 -0.93
CA PHE A 322 -6.36 14.65 0.13
C PHE A 322 -5.89 15.29 1.46
N PRO A 323 -6.43 14.90 2.63
CA PRO A 323 -7.37 13.78 2.86
C PRO A 323 -8.86 14.16 2.83
N TRP A 324 -9.21 15.44 2.74
CA TRP A 324 -10.58 15.94 2.95
C TRP A 324 -11.33 16.15 1.62
N SER A 325 -11.20 15.19 0.72
CA SER A 325 -11.78 15.31 -0.62
C SER A 325 -13.21 14.75 -0.68
N GLN A 326 -14.06 15.40 -1.47
CA GLN A 326 -15.34 14.84 -1.90
C GLN A 326 -15.20 13.90 -3.10
N GLN A 327 -14.00 13.83 -3.70
CA GLN A 327 -13.72 12.96 -4.83
C GLN A 327 -13.79 11.50 -4.39
N LYS A 328 -14.59 10.74 -5.12
CA LYS A 328 -14.71 9.30 -4.93
C LYS A 328 -13.46 8.61 -5.44
N THR A 329 -12.94 7.69 -4.64
CA THR A 329 -11.74 6.92 -4.97
C THR A 329 -12.00 5.43 -4.80
N TRP A 330 -11.07 4.61 -5.30
CA TRP A 330 -11.15 3.17 -5.16
C TRP A 330 -9.83 2.61 -4.62
N VAL A 331 -9.94 1.53 -3.87
CA VAL A 331 -8.81 0.66 -3.52
C VAL A 331 -8.68 -0.37 -4.64
N ALA A 332 -7.59 -0.28 -5.39
CA ALA A 332 -7.25 -1.29 -6.40
C ALA A 332 -6.40 -2.38 -5.75
N VAL A 333 -6.69 -3.64 -6.08
CA VAL A 333 -5.95 -4.82 -5.62
C VAL A 333 -5.67 -5.69 -6.84
N CYS A 334 -4.40 -6.02 -7.08
CA CYS A 334 -4.00 -6.86 -8.21
C CYS A 334 -3.29 -8.12 -7.71
N ASN A 335 -3.47 -9.21 -8.44
CA ASN A 335 -2.61 -10.38 -8.39
C ASN A 335 -1.79 -10.44 -9.68
N LEU A 336 -0.50 -10.73 -9.51
CA LEU A 336 0.50 -10.83 -10.55
C LEU A 336 1.18 -12.19 -10.46
N ASP A 337 1.61 -12.73 -11.59
CA ASP A 337 2.59 -13.81 -11.60
C ASP A 337 4.01 -13.29 -11.34
N SER A 338 4.98 -14.20 -11.18
CA SER A 338 6.38 -13.84 -10.94
C SER A 338 7.06 -13.08 -12.10
N ASN A 339 6.45 -13.05 -13.28
CA ASN A 339 6.89 -12.26 -14.42
C ASN A 339 6.08 -10.97 -14.55
N LEU A 340 5.35 -10.54 -13.51
CA LEU A 340 4.52 -9.33 -13.49
C LEU A 340 3.34 -9.34 -14.47
N ASN A 341 2.90 -10.49 -14.97
CA ASN A 341 1.65 -10.55 -15.75
C ASN A 341 0.44 -10.48 -14.80
N ILE A 342 -0.53 -9.61 -15.08
CA ILE A 342 -1.69 -9.33 -14.20
C ILE A 342 -2.71 -10.45 -14.26
N ARG A 343 -2.79 -11.36 -13.29
CA ARG A 343 -3.85 -12.40 -13.31
C ARG A 343 -5.24 -11.80 -13.18
N TRP A 344 -5.39 -10.93 -12.19
CA TRP A 344 -6.62 -10.20 -11.95
C TRP A 344 -6.32 -8.88 -11.24
N ARG A 345 -7.25 -7.95 -11.35
CA ARG A 345 -7.28 -6.65 -10.70
C ARG A 345 -8.71 -6.38 -10.27
N LYS A 346 -8.94 -6.03 -9.02
CA LYS A 346 -10.26 -5.69 -8.48
C LYS A 346 -10.19 -4.26 -7.93
N PHE A 347 -11.29 -3.53 -8.02
CA PHE A 347 -11.42 -2.22 -7.39
C PHE A 347 -12.58 -2.26 -6.41
N VAL A 348 -12.37 -1.69 -5.23
CA VAL A 348 -13.36 -1.62 -4.16
C VAL A 348 -13.49 -0.18 -3.71
N GLY A 349 -14.71 0.34 -3.64
CA GLY A 349 -15.00 1.72 -3.24
C GLY A 349 -15.86 2.47 -4.26
N GLY A 350 -15.59 3.76 -4.46
CA GLY A 350 -16.36 4.62 -5.36
C GLY A 350 -17.61 5.26 -4.74
N ASP A 351 -17.88 4.95 -3.48
CA ASP A 351 -18.91 5.58 -2.65
C ASP A 351 -18.33 6.73 -1.81
N LEU A 352 -17.08 6.59 -1.34
CA LEU A 352 -16.37 7.52 -0.46
C LEU A 352 -14.94 7.82 -0.97
N SER A 353 -14.21 8.65 -0.22
CA SER A 353 -12.78 8.92 -0.47
C SER A 353 -11.90 7.94 0.34
N TYR A 354 -11.50 6.85 -0.29
CA TYR A 354 -10.58 5.83 0.25
C TYR A 354 -9.10 6.17 0.01
N ASN A 355 -8.25 5.65 0.89
CA ASN A 355 -6.81 5.60 0.73
C ASN A 355 -6.24 4.30 1.28
N SER A 356 -5.51 3.56 0.44
CA SER A 356 -4.82 2.32 0.81
C SER A 356 -3.54 2.62 1.60
N ASN A 357 -3.30 1.89 2.69
CA ASN A 357 -2.10 2.06 3.53
C ASN A 357 -1.17 0.85 3.49
N ALA A 358 -1.72 -0.37 3.64
CA ALA A 358 -0.89 -1.58 3.75
C ALA A 358 -1.56 -2.84 3.18
N LEU A 359 -0.72 -3.71 2.64
CA LEU A 359 -1.02 -5.02 2.07
C LEU A 359 -0.32 -6.11 2.88
N LEU A 360 -1.04 -7.17 3.21
CA LEU A 360 -0.50 -8.40 3.77
C LEU A 360 -0.95 -9.59 2.93
N THR A 361 -0.04 -10.44 2.50
CA THR A 361 -0.42 -11.73 1.91
C THR A 361 -0.81 -12.72 2.99
N SER A 362 -1.98 -13.34 2.88
CA SER A 362 -2.50 -14.28 3.86
C SER A 362 -1.88 -15.66 3.70
N SER A 363 -1.91 -16.44 4.79
CA SER A 363 -1.39 -17.81 4.88
C SER A 363 -2.12 -18.80 3.97
N ASP A 364 -3.40 -18.55 3.67
CA ASP A 364 -4.21 -19.31 2.72
C ASP A 364 -3.98 -18.93 1.24
N GLY A 365 -3.01 -18.06 0.96
CA GLY A 365 -2.61 -17.68 -0.39
C GLY A 365 -3.39 -16.53 -1.01
N GLY A 366 -4.30 -15.90 -0.26
CA GLY A 366 -4.97 -14.64 -0.59
C GLY A 366 -4.21 -13.39 -0.12
N CYS A 367 -4.95 -12.31 0.13
CA CYS A 367 -4.39 -11.10 0.74
C CYS A 367 -5.39 -10.28 1.57
N TYR A 368 -4.86 -9.51 2.50
CA TYR A 368 -5.53 -8.43 3.23
C TYR A 368 -5.05 -7.07 2.73
N VAL A 369 -5.95 -6.11 2.62
CA VAL A 369 -5.64 -4.70 2.34
C VAL A 369 -6.30 -3.84 3.41
N THR A 370 -5.57 -2.90 3.97
CA THR A 370 -6.11 -1.94 4.94
C THR A 370 -5.74 -0.52 4.55
N GLY A 371 -6.54 0.42 5.03
CA GLY A 371 -6.37 1.83 4.75
C GLY A 371 -7.39 2.68 5.49
N THR A 372 -7.48 3.93 5.08
CA THR A 372 -8.42 4.89 5.63
C THR A 372 -9.50 5.25 4.61
N PHE A 373 -10.66 5.69 5.08
CA PHE A 373 -11.63 6.36 4.23
C PHE A 373 -12.20 7.61 4.93
N TYR A 374 -12.69 8.54 4.12
CA TYR A 374 -13.30 9.79 4.56
C TYR A 374 -14.72 9.89 4.00
N ASP A 375 -15.69 10.12 4.88
CA ASP A 375 -17.08 10.38 4.54
C ASP A 375 -17.41 11.87 4.71
N SER A 376 -17.41 12.58 3.59
CA SER A 376 -17.70 14.01 3.52
C SER A 376 -19.16 14.35 3.87
N THR A 377 -20.08 13.39 3.82
CA THR A 377 -21.50 13.64 4.12
C THR A 377 -21.76 13.90 5.60
N LEU A 378 -20.85 13.44 6.46
CA LEU A 378 -20.95 13.60 7.91
C LEU A 378 -20.53 14.98 8.40
N ASN A 379 -19.88 15.79 7.54
CA ASN A 379 -19.34 17.12 7.90
C ASN A 379 -18.41 17.11 9.13
N ILE A 380 -17.73 15.99 9.39
CA ILE A 380 -16.69 15.85 10.41
C ILE A 380 -15.37 15.53 9.70
N GLN A 381 -14.27 16.22 10.01
CA GLN A 381 -12.95 15.91 9.43
C GLN A 381 -12.33 14.74 10.19
N GLN A 382 -12.79 13.54 9.88
CA GLN A 382 -12.37 12.32 10.53
C GLN A 382 -12.24 11.19 9.52
N ARG A 383 -11.17 10.41 9.65
CA ARG A 383 -10.98 9.17 8.89
C ARG A 383 -11.09 7.93 9.76
N ASP A 384 -11.77 6.94 9.18
CA ASP A 384 -12.00 5.62 9.75
C ASP A 384 -11.15 4.57 9.01
N ILE A 385 -10.94 3.40 9.63
CA ILE A 385 -10.18 2.29 9.06
C ILE A 385 -11.07 1.29 8.32
N PHE A 386 -10.60 0.79 7.18
CA PHE A 386 -11.16 -0.40 6.52
C PHE A 386 -10.16 -1.56 6.50
N ILE A 387 -10.67 -2.78 6.40
CA ILE A 387 -9.90 -4.00 6.14
C ILE A 387 -10.66 -4.83 5.10
N LEU A 388 -10.02 -5.10 3.97
CA LEU A 388 -10.51 -5.98 2.91
C LEU A 388 -9.74 -7.29 2.94
N ARG A 389 -10.41 -8.41 2.64
CA ARG A 389 -9.78 -9.72 2.47
C ARG A 389 -10.21 -10.33 1.14
N PHE A 390 -9.23 -10.79 0.37
CA PHE A 390 -9.43 -11.49 -0.89
C PHE A 390 -8.85 -12.90 -0.81
N ASP A 391 -9.49 -13.86 -1.47
CA ASP A 391 -8.89 -15.16 -1.72
C ASP A 391 -7.84 -15.10 -2.85
N SER A 392 -7.23 -16.24 -3.20
CA SER A 392 -6.24 -16.31 -4.28
C SER A 392 -6.81 -16.04 -5.68
N LEU A 393 -8.12 -16.19 -5.86
CA LEU A 393 -8.85 -15.97 -7.11
C LEU A 393 -9.35 -14.52 -7.25
N GLY A 394 -9.22 -13.71 -6.21
CA GLY A 394 -9.66 -12.33 -6.18
C GLY A 394 -11.12 -12.15 -5.78
N ASN A 395 -11.76 -13.18 -5.20
CA ASN A 395 -13.07 -13.02 -4.58
C ASN A 395 -12.90 -12.37 -3.22
N THR A 396 -13.75 -11.38 -2.93
CA THR A 396 -13.80 -10.77 -1.60
C THR A 396 -14.42 -11.76 -0.63
N ILE A 397 -13.68 -12.15 0.41
CA ILE A 397 -14.17 -12.98 1.54
C ILE A 397 -14.84 -12.11 2.60
N SER A 398 -14.46 -10.84 2.58
CA SER A 398 -14.90 -9.79 3.48
C SER A 398 -16.22 -9.21 2.92
N ASP A 399 -17.19 -8.81 3.75
CA ASP A 399 -18.36 -8.06 3.25
C ASP A 399 -17.87 -6.77 2.54
N VAL A 400 -18.71 -6.20 1.69
CA VAL A 400 -18.50 -4.92 1.00
C VAL A 400 -19.85 -4.19 1.03
N PRO A 401 -19.93 -2.86 1.32
CA PRO A 401 -21.17 -2.12 1.41
C PRO A 401 -21.95 -2.30 0.14
N ASP A 402 -23.26 -2.40 0.25
CA ASP A 402 -24.16 -2.54 -0.90
C ASP A 402 -23.94 -1.42 -1.96
N ASN A 403 -23.41 -0.27 -1.54
CA ASN A 403 -23.10 0.88 -2.39
C ASN A 403 -21.63 0.97 -2.85
N ALA A 404 -20.72 0.20 -2.27
CA ALA A 404 -19.33 0.15 -2.68
C ALA A 404 -19.24 -0.73 -3.94
N TYR A 405 -18.74 -0.14 -5.01
CA TYR A 405 -18.65 -0.81 -6.30
C TYR A 405 -17.49 -1.80 -6.26
N LEU A 406 -17.81 -3.09 -6.36
CA LEU A 406 -16.84 -4.09 -6.81
C LEU A 406 -16.73 -3.97 -8.32
N PHE A 407 -15.58 -3.47 -8.78
CA PHE A 407 -15.31 -3.41 -10.19
C PHE A 407 -14.64 -4.70 -10.66
N ASP A 408 -15.47 -5.65 -11.10
CA ASP A 408 -15.05 -6.89 -11.78
C ASP A 408 -15.39 -6.88 -13.29
N THR A 409 -16.07 -5.83 -13.78
CA THR A 409 -16.40 -5.59 -15.20
C THR A 409 -15.47 -4.54 -15.81
N ALA A 410 -15.70 -4.03 -17.03
CA ALA A 410 -14.78 -3.08 -17.68
C ALA A 410 -15.17 -1.60 -17.53
N LEU A 411 -14.22 -0.73 -17.17
CA LEU A 411 -14.43 0.67 -16.82
C LEU A 411 -14.40 1.50 -18.08
N ILE A 412 -15.50 2.20 -18.35
CA ILE A 412 -15.60 3.12 -19.48
C ILE A 412 -15.61 4.56 -18.97
N TYR A 413 -14.62 5.35 -19.35
CA TYR A 413 -14.47 6.73 -18.90
C TYR A 413 -13.87 7.66 -19.97
N PRO A 414 -14.12 8.98 -19.90
CA PRO A 414 -15.11 9.62 -19.04
C PRO A 414 -16.55 9.24 -19.44
N ASN A 415 -17.49 9.23 -18.49
CA ASN A 415 -18.91 8.99 -18.76
C ASN A 415 -19.76 9.93 -17.87
N PRO A 416 -20.42 10.96 -18.43
CA PRO A 416 -20.47 11.32 -19.85
C PRO A 416 -19.09 11.65 -20.45
N GLY A 417 -18.91 11.41 -21.74
CA GLY A 417 -17.65 11.63 -22.43
C GLY A 417 -17.78 12.51 -23.67
N SER A 418 -16.68 13.17 -24.03
CA SER A 418 -16.59 14.11 -25.14
C SER A 418 -15.78 13.51 -26.27
N SER A 419 -14.54 13.90 -26.50
CA SER A 419 -13.72 13.54 -27.68
C SER A 419 -13.07 12.16 -27.63
N GLU A 420 -13.04 11.54 -26.46
CA GLU A 420 -12.37 10.27 -26.22
C GLU A 420 -13.21 9.32 -25.36
N LEU A 421 -12.94 8.04 -25.51
CA LEU A 421 -13.48 6.95 -24.70
C LEU A 421 -12.34 6.01 -24.33
N ASN A 422 -12.17 5.79 -23.04
CA ASN A 422 -11.18 4.87 -22.49
C ASN A 422 -11.89 3.65 -21.91
N VAL A 423 -11.35 2.47 -22.18
CA VAL A 423 -11.75 1.19 -21.61
C VAL A 423 -10.62 0.70 -20.72
N LEU A 424 -10.92 0.25 -19.51
CA LEU A 424 -9.99 -0.44 -18.62
C LEU A 424 -10.62 -1.76 -18.17
N ILE A 425 -9.95 -2.89 -18.43
CA ILE A 425 -10.42 -4.23 -18.07
C ILE A 425 -9.65 -4.74 -16.83
N PRO A 426 -10.34 -5.33 -15.84
CA PRO A 426 -9.74 -5.86 -14.62
C PRO A 426 -8.96 -7.18 -14.75
N GLU A 427 -9.11 -8.00 -15.80
CA GLU A 427 -8.49 -9.34 -15.87
C GLU A 427 -7.51 -9.51 -17.05
N ASN A 428 -6.49 -10.37 -16.89
CA ASN A 428 -5.54 -10.69 -17.95
C ASN A 428 -6.23 -11.27 -19.17
N ILE A 429 -5.63 -10.94 -20.30
CA ILE A 429 -6.27 -10.81 -21.60
C ILE A 429 -6.23 -12.13 -22.38
N LYS A 430 -7.42 -12.60 -22.79
CA LYS A 430 -7.59 -13.08 -24.17
C LYS A 430 -7.89 -11.87 -25.05
N THR A 431 -7.51 -11.92 -26.31
CA THR A 431 -7.86 -10.90 -27.30
C THR A 431 -9.32 -10.49 -27.15
N THR A 432 -9.54 -9.21 -26.84
CA THR A 432 -10.86 -8.66 -26.51
C THR A 432 -11.32 -7.75 -27.65
N THR A 433 -12.59 -7.89 -28.05
CA THR A 433 -13.24 -6.98 -29.00
C THR A 433 -14.15 -6.03 -28.23
N PHE A 434 -13.90 -4.73 -28.33
CA PHE A 434 -14.83 -3.69 -27.92
C PHE A 434 -15.77 -3.34 -29.06
N GLU A 435 -17.05 -3.26 -28.75
CA GLU A 435 -18.11 -2.86 -29.66
C GLU A 435 -18.93 -1.74 -29.01
N LEU A 436 -19.26 -0.69 -29.77
CA LEU A 436 -20.09 0.42 -29.32
C LEU A 436 -21.28 0.59 -30.25
N TYR A 437 -22.48 0.48 -29.72
CA TYR A 437 -23.75 0.58 -30.44
C TYR A 437 -24.50 1.85 -30.05
N ASN A 438 -25.19 2.49 -30.99
CA ASN A 438 -26.11 3.58 -30.65
C ASN A 438 -27.41 3.05 -30.02
N SER A 439 -28.30 3.96 -29.62
CA SER A 439 -29.59 3.62 -28.98
C SER A 439 -30.58 2.82 -29.85
N VAL A 440 -30.32 2.72 -31.16
CA VAL A 440 -31.12 1.94 -32.12
C VAL A 440 -30.47 0.57 -32.40
N GLY A 441 -29.32 0.28 -31.78
CA GLY A 441 -28.61 -1.00 -31.94
C GLY A 441 -27.69 -1.07 -33.15
N VAL A 442 -27.38 0.06 -33.80
CA VAL A 442 -26.40 0.10 -34.90
C VAL A 442 -24.99 0.14 -34.31
N LEU A 443 -24.10 -0.74 -34.80
CA LEU A 443 -22.68 -0.75 -34.45
C LEU A 443 -21.99 0.52 -35.00
N CYS A 444 -21.46 1.34 -34.10
CA CYS A 444 -20.82 2.62 -34.40
C CYS A 444 -19.29 2.53 -34.36
N LYS A 445 -18.72 1.73 -33.46
CA LYS A 445 -17.29 1.43 -33.40
C LYS A 445 -17.04 -0.02 -33.00
N GLU A 446 -15.99 -0.61 -33.54
CA GLU A 446 -15.47 -1.91 -33.17
C GLU A 446 -13.93 -1.83 -33.16
N GLU A 447 -13.29 -2.34 -32.11
CA GLU A 447 -11.84 -2.38 -32.00
C GLU A 447 -11.39 -3.63 -31.24
N GLN A 448 -10.34 -4.27 -31.71
CA GLN A 448 -9.74 -5.44 -31.05
C GLN A 448 -8.46 -5.02 -30.33
N PHE A 449 -8.27 -5.48 -29.09
CA PHE A 449 -7.10 -5.14 -28.30
C PHE A 449 -6.63 -6.29 -27.42
N ASP A 450 -5.30 -6.37 -27.28
CA ASP A 450 -4.57 -7.38 -26.51
C ASP A 450 -3.94 -6.78 -25.23
N SER A 451 -4.50 -5.68 -24.72
CA SER A 451 -4.02 -4.98 -23.52
C SER A 451 -5.14 -4.83 -22.49
N ASP A 452 -4.81 -4.41 -21.26
CA ASP A 452 -5.84 -4.14 -20.22
C ASP A 452 -6.62 -2.86 -20.51
N ARG A 453 -6.26 -2.15 -21.59
CA ARG A 453 -6.76 -0.83 -21.94
C ARG A 453 -7.06 -0.70 -23.43
N LEU A 454 -8.00 0.17 -23.73
CA LEU A 454 -8.27 0.66 -25.07
C LEU A 454 -8.60 2.16 -24.99
N ASN A 455 -8.06 2.97 -25.90
CA ASN A 455 -8.44 4.36 -26.09
C ASN A 455 -9.02 4.51 -27.50
N LEU A 456 -10.17 5.20 -27.60
CA LEU A 456 -10.85 5.45 -28.86
C LEU A 456 -11.16 6.94 -28.99
N ASN A 457 -10.90 7.49 -30.17
CA ASN A 457 -11.41 8.80 -30.55
C ASN A 457 -12.92 8.70 -30.87
N THR A 458 -13.73 9.56 -30.26
CA THR A 458 -15.20 9.58 -30.40
C THR A 458 -15.73 10.91 -30.95
N ASN A 459 -14.88 11.77 -31.53
CA ASN A 459 -15.28 13.06 -32.11
C ASN A 459 -16.37 12.92 -33.19
N GLU A 460 -16.33 11.83 -33.94
CA GLU A 460 -17.28 11.55 -35.03
C GLU A 460 -18.65 11.08 -34.54
N LEU A 461 -18.75 10.69 -33.27
CA LEU A 461 -20.01 10.22 -32.68
C LEU A 461 -20.90 11.40 -32.32
N LYS A 462 -22.18 11.31 -32.70
CA LYS A 462 -23.20 12.28 -32.30
C LYS A 462 -23.49 12.16 -30.80
N SER A 463 -23.79 13.28 -30.15
CA SER A 463 -24.30 13.33 -28.77
C SER A 463 -25.48 12.39 -28.59
N GLY A 464 -25.50 11.64 -27.49
CA GLY A 464 -26.54 10.66 -27.21
C GLY A 464 -26.09 9.45 -26.40
N LEU A 465 -27.01 8.52 -26.21
CA LEU A 465 -26.79 7.28 -25.46
C LEU A 465 -26.23 6.18 -26.36
N TYR A 466 -25.14 5.56 -25.91
CA TYR A 466 -24.53 4.40 -26.52
C TYR A 466 -24.49 3.22 -25.55
N PHE A 467 -24.42 2.01 -26.11
CA PHE A 467 -24.28 0.76 -25.39
C PHE A 467 -22.99 0.08 -25.83
N TYR A 468 -22.12 -0.27 -24.89
CA TYR A 468 -20.89 -0.97 -25.21
C TYR A 468 -20.98 -2.45 -24.87
N ARG A 469 -20.15 -3.25 -25.55
CA ARG A 469 -19.99 -4.68 -25.31
C ARG A 469 -18.50 -5.04 -25.45
N LEU A 470 -18.01 -5.87 -24.55
CA LEU A 470 -16.68 -6.47 -24.64
C LEU A 470 -16.83 -7.96 -24.82
N ARG A 471 -16.15 -8.51 -25.83
CA ARG A 471 -16.15 -9.95 -26.12
C ARG A 471 -14.76 -10.54 -26.07
N GLN A 472 -14.65 -11.74 -25.52
CA GLN A 472 -13.46 -12.59 -25.64
C GLN A 472 -13.86 -13.86 -26.40
N GLY A 473 -13.48 -13.94 -27.67
CA GLY A 473 -14.05 -14.92 -28.60
C GLY A 473 -15.56 -14.71 -28.73
N ASN A 474 -16.35 -15.77 -28.51
CA ASN A 474 -17.81 -15.71 -28.58
C ASN A 474 -18.50 -15.26 -27.27
N ASN A 475 -17.74 -15.08 -26.19
CA ASN A 475 -18.30 -14.76 -24.88
C ASN A 475 -18.33 -13.25 -24.65
N ILE A 476 -19.48 -12.72 -24.23
CA ILE A 476 -19.60 -11.35 -23.73
C ILE A 476 -19.06 -11.33 -22.29
N VAL A 477 -17.99 -10.57 -22.06
CA VAL A 477 -17.33 -10.46 -20.74
C VAL A 477 -17.72 -9.19 -19.99
N SER A 478 -18.23 -8.17 -20.68
CA SER A 478 -18.77 -6.95 -20.06
C SER A 478 -19.71 -6.24 -21.03
N GLN A 479 -20.67 -5.49 -20.51
CA GLN A 479 -21.54 -4.62 -21.28
C GLN A 479 -22.07 -3.49 -20.41
N GLY A 480 -22.42 -2.36 -21.02
CA GLY A 480 -22.95 -1.22 -20.28
C GLY A 480 -23.34 -0.05 -21.16
N LYS A 481 -23.47 1.12 -20.55
CA LYS A 481 -23.91 2.36 -21.22
C LYS A 481 -22.82 3.42 -21.15
N TRP A 482 -22.75 4.24 -22.20
CA TRP A 482 -21.88 5.42 -22.27
C TRP A 482 -22.68 6.58 -22.86
N VAL A 483 -22.57 7.76 -22.25
CA VAL A 483 -23.24 8.97 -22.72
C VAL A 483 -22.23 9.86 -23.43
N LYS A 484 -22.48 10.19 -24.69
CA LYS A 484 -21.72 11.18 -25.45
C LYS A 484 -22.37 12.56 -25.25
N GLU A 485 -21.58 13.53 -24.81
CA GLU A 485 -21.97 14.95 -24.76
C GLU A 485 -22.01 15.60 -26.13
#